data_AF-A0A7C1KE57-F1
#
_entry.id   AF-A0A7C1KE57-F1
#
_cell.length_a   1.000
_cell.length_b   1.000
_cell.length_c   1.000
_cell.angle_alpha   90.00
_cell.angle_beta   90.00
_cell.angle_gamma   90.00
#
_symmetry.space_group_name_H-M   'P 1'
#
loop_
_entity.id
_entity.type
_entity.pdbx_description
1 polymer ?
#
loop_
_entity_poly.entity_id
_entity_poly.type
_entity_poly.pdbx_seq_one_letter_code
_entity_poly.pdbx_strand_id
1 'polypeptide(L)'
;MWERNDGDLEAEEHITAQAALTYFLSSRGLTLSDLSVHPVVLATFQPRLHRHLLRLTGAAPASVWTEPERVPLAHGAIAGRPVSVILLPIGAPWTVLICEQLIAAGARAIIAAGAAGSLQPSAPIGTFVVPDQAIREEGTSYHYAPREADAVPTPE
;
A
#
# COMPACT_ATOMS: atom_id res chain seq x y z
N MET A 1 -21.96 18.18 -5.55
CA MET A 1 -20.99 18.07 -4.44
C MET A 1 -21.58 17.04 -3.51
N TRP A 2 -20.94 15.88 -3.35
CA TRP A 2 -21.48 14.79 -2.53
C TRP A 2 -21.34 15.23 -1.07
N GLU A 3 -22.46 15.48 -0.37
CA GLU A 3 -22.45 15.78 1.07
C GLU A 3 -22.18 14.46 1.81
N ARG A 4 -21.08 14.40 2.56
CA ARG A 4 -20.67 13.20 3.30
C ARG A 4 -21.63 12.98 4.46
N ASN A 5 -22.01 11.73 4.71
CA ASN A 5 -22.71 11.33 5.92
C ASN A 5 -21.68 11.15 7.04
N ASP A 6 -21.65 12.03 8.03
CA ASP A 6 -20.69 11.93 9.14
C ASP A 6 -20.86 10.67 10.00
N GLY A 7 -22.02 10.00 9.90
CA GLY A 7 -22.24 8.68 10.52
C GLY A 7 -21.39 7.56 9.93
N ASP A 8 -20.76 7.74 8.76
CA ASP A 8 -19.99 6.68 8.10
C ASP A 8 -18.66 6.37 8.81
N LEU A 9 -18.06 7.33 9.54
CA LEU A 9 -16.81 7.11 10.28
C LEU A 9 -17.00 6.30 11.57
N GLU A 10 -18.22 6.30 12.12
CA GLU A 10 -18.59 5.55 13.32
C GLU A 10 -19.29 4.22 12.97
N ALA A 11 -19.49 3.95 11.68
CA ALA A 11 -20.17 2.75 11.21
C ALA A 11 -19.30 1.50 11.43
N GLU A 12 -19.95 0.41 11.83
CA GLU A 12 -19.28 -0.89 11.95
C GLU A 12 -19.00 -1.48 10.57
N GLU A 13 -17.75 -1.93 10.34
CA GLU A 13 -17.38 -2.61 9.12
C GLU A 13 -18.05 -4.00 9.04
N HIS A 14 -19.05 -4.14 8.18
CA HIS A 14 -19.67 -5.45 7.92
C HIS A 14 -18.87 -6.32 6.94
N ILE A 15 -18.07 -5.70 6.08
CA ILE A 15 -17.21 -6.38 5.11
C ILE A 15 -15.80 -5.82 5.25
N THR A 16 -14.91 -6.58 5.86
CA THR A 16 -13.51 -6.21 6.02
C THR A 16 -12.65 -6.75 4.87
N ALA A 17 -11.50 -6.13 4.62
CA ALA A 17 -10.55 -6.64 3.64
C ALA A 17 -10.07 -8.05 3.99
N GLN A 18 -9.87 -8.35 5.28
CA GLN A 18 -9.53 -9.69 5.74
C GLN A 18 -10.64 -10.71 5.42
N ALA A 19 -11.92 -10.37 5.64
CA ALA A 19 -13.03 -11.26 5.34
C ALA A 19 -13.13 -11.54 3.83
N ALA A 20 -13.02 -10.49 2.99
CA ALA A 20 -13.03 -10.63 1.54
C ALA A 20 -11.86 -11.49 1.04
N LEU A 21 -10.66 -11.24 1.56
CA LEU A 21 -9.45 -11.98 1.20
C LEU A 21 -9.52 -13.45 1.65
N THR A 22 -10.01 -13.70 2.87
CA THR A 22 -10.22 -15.05 3.39
C THR A 22 -11.21 -15.83 2.54
N TYR A 23 -12.33 -15.20 2.15
CA TYR A 23 -13.30 -15.82 1.25
C TYR A 23 -12.67 -16.19 -0.10
N PHE A 24 -11.96 -15.25 -0.74
CA PHE A 24 -11.26 -15.49 -2.00
C PHE A 24 -10.23 -16.64 -1.92
N LEU A 25 -9.49 -16.75 -0.82
CA LEU A 25 -8.47 -17.77 -0.63
C LEU A 25 -9.09 -19.14 -0.32
N SER A 26 -10.11 -19.17 0.54
CA SER A 26 -10.78 -20.42 0.93
C SER A 26 -11.42 -21.14 -0.26
N SER A 27 -11.91 -20.40 -1.26
CA SER A 27 -12.46 -20.97 -2.49
C SER A 27 -11.41 -21.70 -3.35
N ARG A 28 -10.13 -21.57 -2.99
CA ARG A 28 -8.96 -22.18 -3.63
C ARG A 28 -8.21 -23.15 -2.70
N GLY A 29 -8.76 -23.43 -1.51
CA GLY A 29 -8.08 -24.24 -0.49
C GLY A 29 -6.86 -23.57 0.13
N LEU A 30 -6.80 -22.23 0.08
CA LEU A 30 -5.70 -21.42 0.60
C LEU A 30 -6.13 -20.62 1.83
N THR A 31 -5.15 -20.08 2.52
CA THR A 31 -5.25 -19.27 3.74
C THR A 31 -4.45 -17.99 3.60
N LEU A 32 -4.66 -17.03 4.50
CA LEU A 32 -3.90 -15.77 4.50
C LEU A 32 -2.38 -15.98 4.56
N SER A 33 -1.92 -17.00 5.28
CA SER A 33 -0.49 -17.32 5.37
C SER A 33 0.12 -17.75 4.04
N ASP A 34 -0.67 -18.28 3.10
CA ASP A 34 -0.17 -18.68 1.79
C ASP A 34 0.24 -17.48 0.92
N LEU A 35 -0.24 -16.27 1.24
CA LEU A 35 0.20 -15.03 0.60
C LEU A 35 1.62 -14.63 0.99
N SER A 36 2.14 -15.15 2.12
CA SER A 36 3.52 -14.94 2.58
C SER A 36 3.95 -13.46 2.66
N VAL A 37 3.02 -12.53 2.90
CA VAL A 37 3.34 -11.10 2.98
C VAL A 37 4.21 -10.84 4.21
N HIS A 38 5.42 -10.32 4.00
CA HIS A 38 6.33 -9.98 5.07
C HIS A 38 5.92 -8.69 5.80
N PRO A 39 6.32 -8.51 7.08
CA PRO A 39 5.94 -7.33 7.86
C PRO A 39 6.34 -5.99 7.24
N VAL A 40 7.42 -5.96 6.45
CA VAL A 40 7.87 -4.76 5.73
C VAL A 40 7.59 -4.94 4.24
N VAL A 41 6.81 -4.02 3.68
CA VAL A 41 6.48 -3.94 2.26
C VAL A 41 7.12 -2.71 1.65
N LEU A 42 7.90 -2.91 0.59
CA LEU A 42 8.42 -1.85 -0.26
C LEU A 42 7.46 -1.65 -1.43
N ALA A 43 6.86 -0.48 -1.51
CA ALA A 43 5.86 -0.17 -2.51
C ALA A 43 6.33 0.93 -3.45
N THR A 44 5.86 0.89 -4.69
CA THR A 44 6.05 1.99 -5.64
C THR A 44 4.93 2.00 -6.67
N PHE A 45 4.73 3.14 -7.32
CA PHE A 45 3.79 3.31 -8.44
C PHE A 45 4.50 3.25 -9.80
N GLN A 46 5.84 3.17 -9.80
CA GLN A 46 6.66 3.35 -10.99
C GLN A 46 7.30 2.02 -11.43
N PRO A 47 7.00 1.50 -12.65
CA PRO A 47 7.53 0.22 -13.12
C PRO A 47 9.07 0.15 -13.18
N ARG A 48 9.74 1.29 -13.42
CA ARG A 48 11.22 1.35 -13.44
C ARG A 48 11.81 1.18 -12.05
N LEU A 49 11.25 1.87 -11.05
CA LEU A 49 11.68 1.72 -9.66
C LEU A 49 11.32 0.33 -9.13
N HIS A 50 10.15 -0.20 -9.46
CA HIS A 50 9.75 -1.55 -9.09
C HIS A 50 10.77 -2.59 -9.56
N ARG A 51 11.17 -2.57 -10.84
CA ARG A 51 12.22 -3.46 -11.36
C ARG A 51 13.56 -3.27 -10.65
N HIS A 52 13.88 -2.06 -10.21
CA HIS A 52 15.10 -1.81 -9.45
C HIS A 52 15.02 -2.41 -8.05
N LEU A 53 13.90 -2.23 -7.34
CA LEU A 53 13.64 -2.86 -6.05
C LEU A 53 13.74 -4.38 -6.15
N LEU A 54 13.09 -5.01 -7.15
CA LEU A 54 13.18 -6.46 -7.35
C LEU A 54 14.63 -6.96 -7.48
N ARG A 55 15.49 -6.23 -8.21
CA ARG A 55 16.91 -6.57 -8.34
C ARG A 55 17.67 -6.36 -7.04
N LEU A 56 17.42 -5.24 -6.36
CA LEU A 56 18.09 -4.89 -5.11
C LEU A 56 17.79 -5.90 -4.00
N THR A 57 16.57 -6.41 -3.95
CA THR A 57 16.11 -7.34 -2.92
C THR A 57 16.25 -8.81 -3.32
N GLY A 58 16.64 -9.09 -4.57
CA GLY A 58 16.58 -10.44 -5.14
C GLY A 58 15.18 -11.05 -5.08
N ALA A 59 14.12 -10.22 -5.17
CA ALA A 59 12.76 -10.69 -4.94
C ALA A 59 12.22 -11.51 -6.10
N ALA A 60 11.58 -12.62 -5.77
CA ALA A 60 10.86 -13.49 -6.71
C ALA A 60 9.34 -13.24 -6.61
N PRO A 61 8.58 -13.39 -7.71
CA PRO A 61 7.13 -13.25 -7.67
C PRO A 61 6.49 -14.12 -6.59
N ALA A 62 5.48 -13.58 -5.90
CA ALA A 62 4.68 -14.34 -4.95
C ALA A 62 3.97 -15.50 -5.66
N SER A 63 3.94 -16.67 -5.02
CA SER A 63 3.25 -17.85 -5.56
C SER A 63 1.73 -17.70 -5.56
N VAL A 64 1.21 -16.90 -4.63
CA VAL A 64 -0.22 -16.59 -4.49
C VAL A 64 -0.37 -15.09 -4.31
N TRP A 65 -1.18 -14.46 -5.16
CA TRP A 65 -1.60 -13.08 -5.00
C TRP A 65 -2.95 -12.84 -5.67
N THR A 66 -3.68 -11.82 -5.24
CA THR A 66 -5.03 -11.50 -5.73
C THR A 66 -5.01 -10.95 -7.16
N GLU A 67 -4.00 -10.15 -7.51
CA GLU A 67 -3.93 -9.40 -8.78
C GLU A 67 -2.52 -9.44 -9.42
N PRO A 68 -1.92 -10.62 -9.67
CA PRO A 68 -0.51 -10.74 -10.04
C PRO A 68 -0.12 -10.04 -11.35
N GLU A 69 -1.04 -9.89 -12.30
CA GLU A 69 -0.77 -9.26 -13.60
C GLU A 69 -0.81 -7.72 -13.53
N ARG A 70 -1.64 -7.16 -12.64
CA ARG A 70 -1.91 -5.72 -12.56
C ARG A 70 -1.17 -5.05 -11.40
N VAL A 71 -1.03 -5.78 -10.30
CA VAL A 71 -0.44 -5.34 -9.05
C VAL A 71 0.53 -6.44 -8.56
N PRO A 72 1.62 -6.71 -9.30
CA PRO A 72 2.52 -7.81 -8.97
C PRO A 72 3.13 -7.65 -7.58
N LEU A 73 3.03 -8.73 -6.79
CA LEU A 73 3.70 -8.88 -5.49
C LEU A 73 4.89 -9.83 -5.66
N ALA A 74 5.98 -9.53 -4.96
CA ALA A 74 7.18 -10.35 -4.90
C ALA A 74 7.76 -10.37 -3.49
N HIS A 75 8.57 -11.38 -3.16
CA HIS A 75 9.23 -11.54 -1.87
C HIS A 75 10.73 -11.69 -2.04
N GLY A 76 11.51 -10.99 -1.22
CA GLY A 76 12.96 -11.03 -1.23
C GLY A 76 13.53 -10.63 0.13
N ALA A 77 14.77 -10.13 0.14
CA ALA A 77 15.41 -9.67 1.37
C ALA A 77 16.32 -8.45 1.15
N ILE A 78 16.43 -7.59 2.16
CA ILE A 78 17.44 -6.52 2.23
C ILE A 78 18.25 -6.73 3.49
N ALA A 79 19.58 -6.79 3.35
CA ALA A 79 20.49 -7.01 4.48
C ALA A 79 20.08 -8.20 5.37
N GLY A 80 19.62 -9.30 4.75
CA GLY A 80 19.16 -10.51 5.45
C GLY A 80 17.76 -10.43 6.06
N ARG A 81 17.07 -9.28 5.97
CA ARG A 81 15.70 -9.10 6.47
C ARG A 81 14.67 -9.38 5.36
N PRO A 82 13.69 -10.27 5.56
CA PRO A 82 12.64 -10.53 4.58
C PRO A 82 11.80 -9.28 4.32
N VAL A 83 11.50 -9.02 3.04
CA VAL A 83 10.66 -7.91 2.59
C VAL A 83 9.76 -8.35 1.45
N SER A 84 8.55 -7.78 1.40
CA SER A 84 7.70 -7.86 0.22
C SER A 84 7.94 -6.64 -0.67
N VAL A 85 7.81 -6.79 -1.98
CA VAL A 85 7.94 -5.71 -2.97
C VAL A 85 6.69 -5.71 -3.83
N ILE A 86 6.05 -4.55 -3.99
CA ILE A 86 4.80 -4.44 -4.76
C ILE A 86 4.77 -3.21 -5.67
N LEU A 87 4.19 -3.37 -6.85
CA LEU A 87 3.83 -2.26 -7.75
C LEU A 87 2.37 -1.88 -7.50
N LEU A 88 2.16 -0.77 -6.79
CA LEU A 88 0.83 -0.23 -6.51
C LEU A 88 0.22 0.45 -7.75
N PRO A 89 -1.12 0.40 -7.89
CA PRO A 89 -1.82 1.16 -8.92
C PRO A 89 -1.82 2.66 -8.63
N ILE A 90 -2.04 3.49 -9.66
CA ILE A 90 -2.24 4.93 -9.48
C ILE A 90 -3.70 5.20 -9.08
N GLY A 91 -3.89 6.01 -8.04
CA GLY A 91 -5.20 6.43 -7.54
C GLY A 91 -5.51 5.87 -6.16
N ALA A 92 -6.05 6.72 -5.29
CA ALA A 92 -6.26 6.41 -3.87
C ALA A 92 -7.21 5.21 -3.63
N PRO A 93 -8.38 5.07 -4.31
CA PRO A 93 -9.31 3.98 -3.99
C PRO A 93 -8.71 2.59 -4.20
N TRP A 94 -7.99 2.39 -5.31
CA TRP A 94 -7.40 1.10 -5.61
C TRP A 94 -6.11 0.86 -4.82
N THR A 95 -5.32 1.91 -4.57
CA THR A 95 -4.14 1.81 -3.70
C THR A 95 -4.53 1.35 -2.31
N VAL A 96 -5.54 1.98 -1.72
CA VAL A 96 -6.03 1.63 -0.38
C VAL A 96 -6.56 0.20 -0.33
N LEU A 97 -7.35 -0.23 -1.32
CA LEU A 97 -7.80 -1.62 -1.41
C LEU A 97 -6.63 -2.63 -1.33
N ILE A 98 -5.54 -2.36 -2.04
CA ILE A 98 -4.35 -3.22 -2.02
C ILE A 98 -3.61 -3.12 -0.68
N CYS A 99 -3.46 -1.92 -0.11
CA CYS A 99 -2.85 -1.73 1.20
C CYS A 99 -3.60 -2.49 2.31
N GLU A 100 -4.93 -2.45 2.29
CA GLU A 100 -5.78 -3.20 3.22
C GLU A 100 -5.56 -4.72 3.10
N GLN A 101 -5.47 -5.24 1.86
CA GLN A 101 -5.14 -6.64 1.63
C GLN A 101 -3.74 -7.00 2.17
N LEU A 102 -2.75 -6.13 1.96
CA LEU A 102 -1.39 -6.34 2.50
C LEU A 102 -1.39 -6.36 4.03
N ILE A 103 -2.11 -5.45 4.67
CA ILE A 103 -2.24 -5.37 6.14
C ILE A 103 -2.89 -6.65 6.69
N ALA A 104 -4.02 -7.05 6.10
CA ALA A 104 -4.71 -8.30 6.43
C ALA A 104 -3.83 -9.54 6.22
N ALA A 105 -2.94 -9.51 5.23
CA ALA A 105 -2.01 -10.59 4.91
C ALA A 105 -0.73 -10.60 5.77
N GLY A 106 -0.51 -9.60 6.63
CA GLY A 106 0.60 -9.58 7.59
C GLY A 106 1.54 -8.37 7.52
N ALA A 107 1.32 -7.44 6.59
CA ALA A 107 2.09 -6.20 6.56
C ALA A 107 1.91 -5.39 7.86
N ARG A 108 2.98 -4.73 8.28
CA ARG A 108 3.04 -3.85 9.46
C ARG A 108 3.62 -2.48 9.12
N ALA A 109 4.48 -2.42 8.10
CA ALA A 109 4.99 -1.19 7.53
C ALA A 109 4.93 -1.27 6.01
N ILE A 110 4.36 -0.25 5.38
CA ILE A 110 4.35 -0.07 3.92
C ILE A 110 5.16 1.19 3.61
N ILE A 111 6.32 1.02 2.98
CA ILE A 111 7.22 2.12 2.62
C ILE A 111 7.04 2.37 1.13
N ALA A 112 6.35 3.45 0.78
CA ALA A 112 6.11 3.84 -0.60
C ALA A 112 7.20 4.80 -1.11
N ALA A 113 7.78 4.49 -2.27
CA ALA A 113 8.73 5.34 -2.97
C ALA A 113 8.25 5.66 -4.39
N GLY A 114 8.45 6.90 -4.81
CA GLY A 114 8.04 7.39 -6.12
C GLY A 114 8.69 8.72 -6.46
N ALA A 115 8.11 9.42 -7.43
CA ALA A 115 8.52 10.77 -7.79
C ALA A 115 7.31 11.70 -7.71
N ALA A 116 7.57 12.95 -7.37
CA ALA A 116 6.58 14.03 -7.34
C ALA A 116 7.13 15.27 -8.05
N GLY A 117 6.23 16.12 -8.52
CA GLY A 117 6.59 17.47 -8.97
C GLY A 117 6.83 18.38 -7.78
N SER A 118 7.89 19.19 -7.83
CA SER A 118 8.15 20.19 -6.81
C SER A 118 7.45 21.52 -7.14
N LEU A 119 6.82 22.12 -6.15
CA LEU A 119 6.32 23.50 -6.18
C LEU A 119 7.30 24.48 -5.51
N GLN A 120 8.42 23.97 -4.97
CA GLN A 120 9.37 24.74 -4.18
C GLN A 120 10.66 24.95 -5.00
N PRO A 121 11.08 26.21 -5.25
CA PRO A 121 12.33 26.49 -5.95
C PRO A 121 13.57 25.90 -5.27
N SER A 122 13.52 25.72 -3.95
CA SER A 122 14.58 25.10 -3.14
C SER A 122 14.70 23.59 -3.31
N ALA A 123 13.70 22.93 -3.93
CA ALA A 123 13.70 21.50 -4.21
C ALA A 123 13.69 21.27 -5.73
N PRO A 124 14.83 21.45 -6.42
CA PRO A 124 14.94 21.19 -7.86
C PRO A 124 14.86 19.69 -8.19
N ILE A 125 14.78 19.36 -9.49
CA ILE A 125 14.80 17.98 -9.98
C ILE A 125 16.01 17.22 -9.41
N GLY A 126 15.76 16.03 -8.89
CA GLY A 126 16.78 15.18 -8.24
C GLY A 126 16.84 15.34 -6.72
N THR A 127 16.06 16.26 -6.14
CA THR A 127 15.92 16.37 -4.68
C THR A 127 15.17 15.16 -4.12
N PHE A 128 15.73 14.55 -3.08
CA PHE A 128 15.03 13.54 -2.29
C PHE A 128 14.24 14.21 -1.17
N VAL A 129 12.99 13.78 -0.99
CA VAL A 129 12.09 14.28 0.04
C VAL A 129 11.53 13.09 0.81
N VAL A 130 11.58 13.17 2.13
CA VAL A 130 10.86 12.27 3.03
C VAL A 130 9.69 13.08 3.59
N PRO A 131 8.45 12.85 3.15
CA PRO A 131 7.31 13.60 3.65
C PRO A 131 6.98 13.17 5.09
N ASP A 132 6.82 14.16 5.98
CA ASP A 132 6.35 14.00 7.36
C ASP A 132 4.84 14.27 7.50
N GLN A 133 4.22 14.87 6.49
CA GLN A 133 2.77 15.06 6.40
C GLN A 133 2.33 15.16 4.93
N ALA A 134 1.06 14.81 4.65
CA ALA A 134 0.43 14.98 3.35
C ALA A 134 -0.87 15.79 3.44
N ILE A 135 -1.11 16.65 2.44
CA ILE A 135 -2.42 17.27 2.23
C ILE A 135 -3.34 16.23 1.57
N ARG A 136 -4.48 15.98 2.21
CA ARG A 136 -5.47 14.99 1.75
C ARG A 136 -6.37 15.57 0.67
N GLU A 137 -5.85 15.73 -0.55
CA GLU A 137 -6.63 16.22 -1.71
C GLU A 137 -7.29 15.10 -2.54
N GLU A 138 -7.21 13.86 -2.07
CA GLU A 138 -7.93 12.73 -2.64
C GLU A 138 -9.24 12.45 -1.88
N GLY A 139 -10.12 11.58 -2.42
CA GLY A 139 -11.44 11.34 -1.84
C GLY A 139 -11.50 10.17 -0.82
N THR A 140 -10.60 9.20 -0.93
CA THR A 140 -10.64 7.93 -0.20
C THR A 140 -10.33 8.09 1.28
N SER A 141 -9.33 8.89 1.66
CA SER A 141 -8.98 9.02 3.09
C SER A 141 -10.11 9.62 3.93
N TYR A 142 -11.02 10.39 3.34
CA TYR A 142 -12.19 10.93 4.05
C TYR A 142 -13.20 9.87 4.49
N HIS A 143 -13.04 8.62 4.04
CA HIS A 143 -13.78 7.47 4.56
C HIS A 143 -13.10 6.81 5.77
N TYR A 144 -11.88 7.22 6.10
CA TYR A 144 -11.08 6.67 7.21
C TYR A 144 -10.89 7.68 8.34
N ALA A 145 -10.93 8.97 8.03
CA ALA A 145 -10.68 10.02 9.00
C ALA A 145 -11.45 11.32 8.66
N PRO A 146 -11.82 12.13 9.67
CA PRO A 146 -12.46 13.43 9.46
C PRO A 146 -11.54 14.38 8.70
N ARG A 147 -12.07 15.44 8.08
CA ARG A 147 -11.29 16.32 7.20
C ARG A 147 -10.13 17.03 7.93
N GLU A 148 -10.32 17.26 9.21
CA GLU A 148 -9.42 17.96 10.11
C GLU A 148 -8.25 17.08 10.56
N ALA A 149 -8.33 15.76 10.35
CA ALA A 149 -7.25 14.85 10.73
C ALA A 149 -6.06 14.97 9.78
N ASP A 150 -4.88 15.09 10.36
CA ASP A 150 -3.62 15.11 9.63
C ASP A 150 -3.31 13.72 9.04
N ALA A 151 -2.79 13.69 7.81
CA ALA A 151 -2.18 12.50 7.24
C ALA A 151 -0.68 12.52 7.50
N VAL A 152 -0.27 11.86 8.58
CA VAL A 152 1.13 11.72 9.02
C VAL A 152 1.59 10.26 8.91
N PRO A 153 2.89 9.99 8.71
CA PRO A 153 3.42 8.64 8.79
C PRO A 153 3.31 8.11 10.22
N THR A 154 3.37 6.78 10.37
CA THR A 154 3.48 6.15 11.70
C THR A 154 4.71 6.72 12.43
N PRO A 155 4.60 7.09 13.72
CA PRO A 155 5.75 7.53 14.52
C PRO A 155 6.87 6.49 14.54
N GLU A 156 8.11 6.96 14.75
CA GLU A 156 9.30 6.10 14.93
C GLU A 156 9.20 5.16 16.14
#